data_AF-A0A656GGA4-F1
#
_entry.id   AF-A0A656GGA4-F1
#
_cell.length_a   1.000
_cell.length_b   1.000
_cell.length_c   1.000
_cell.angle_alpha   90.00
_cell.angle_beta   90.00
_cell.angle_gamma   90.00
#
_symmetry.space_group_name_H-M   'P 1'
#
loop_
_entity.id
_entity.type
_entity.pdbx_description
1 polymer ?
#
loop_
_entity_poly.entity_id
_entity_poly.type
_entity_poly.pdbx_seq_one_letter_code
_entity_poly.pdbx_strand_id
1 'polypeptide(L)'
;QSFKRIAQYLAEGELVCIFPEGKLTTDGEISGFKSGMSRIIEETPVPVIPLALQGLWGSFFSRDPSKTLFRRLWSRVVLVAGSPIAADVATPVDVREEVRR
;
A
#
# COMPACT_ATOMS: atom_id res chain seq x y z
N GLN A 1 -1.77 -9.63 -17.94
CA GLN A 1 -0.40 -10.16 -17.85
C GLN A 1 0.20 -9.97 -16.46
N SER A 2 0.04 -8.80 -15.83
CA SER A 2 0.51 -8.52 -14.46
C SER A 2 0.00 -9.50 -13.41
N PHE A 3 -1.32 -9.78 -13.36
CA PHE A 3 -1.89 -10.73 -12.38
C PHE A 3 -1.30 -12.14 -12.48
N LYS A 4 -1.05 -12.65 -13.70
CA LYS A 4 -0.42 -13.97 -13.89
C LYS A 4 1.00 -14.02 -13.30
N ARG A 5 1.77 -12.94 -13.41
CA ARG A 5 3.11 -12.85 -12.80
C ARG A 5 3.03 -12.76 -11.28
N ILE A 6 2.07 -12.01 -10.75
CA ILE A 6 1.84 -11.94 -9.30
C ILE A 6 1.53 -13.34 -8.75
N ALA A 7 0.60 -14.06 -9.38
CA ALA A 7 0.26 -15.42 -8.97
C ALA A 7 1.47 -16.37 -9.05
N GLN A 8 2.29 -16.26 -10.09
CA GLN A 8 3.51 -17.04 -10.23
C GLN A 8 4.50 -16.76 -9.07
N TYR A 9 4.82 -15.49 -8.81
CA TYR A 9 5.73 -15.12 -7.73
C TYR A 9 5.23 -15.58 -6.36
N LEU A 10 3.94 -15.38 -6.08
CA LEU A 10 3.34 -15.85 -4.82
C LEU A 10 3.40 -17.38 -4.70
N ALA A 11 3.20 -18.12 -5.80
CA ALA A 11 3.33 -19.58 -5.82
C ALA A 11 4.77 -20.06 -5.62
N GLU A 12 5.77 -19.27 -6.04
CA GLU A 12 7.19 -19.51 -5.81
C GLU A 12 7.63 -19.16 -4.37
N GLY A 13 6.73 -18.62 -3.54
CA GLY A 13 7.01 -18.21 -2.16
C GLY A 13 7.65 -16.81 -2.06
N GLU A 14 7.62 -16.04 -3.14
CA GLU A 14 8.14 -14.68 -3.19
C GLU A 14 7.18 -13.67 -2.55
N LEU A 15 7.74 -12.57 -2.04
CA LEU A 15 6.96 -11.48 -1.46
C LEU A 15 6.57 -10.46 -2.53
N VAL A 16 5.27 -10.19 -2.68
CA VAL A 16 4.75 -9.19 -3.63
C VAL A 16 4.18 -7.99 -2.89
N CYS A 17 4.77 -6.81 -3.11
CA CYS A 17 4.25 -5.54 -2.60
C CYS A 17 3.38 -4.85 -3.66
N ILE A 18 2.18 -4.41 -3.28
CA ILE A 18 1.25 -3.67 -4.15
C ILE A 18 0.79 -2.38 -3.49
N PHE A 19 0.46 -1.38 -4.30
CA PHE A 19 -0.24 -0.17 -3.87
C PHE A 19 -1.70 -0.24 -4.34
N PRO A 20 -2.63 -0.69 -3.49
CA PRO A 20 -4.01 -0.99 -3.91
C PRO A 20 -4.81 0.25 -4.32
N GLU A 21 -4.35 1.46 -3.98
CA GLU A 21 -4.91 2.74 -4.42
C GLU A 21 -4.68 3.02 -5.92
N GLY A 22 -3.57 2.51 -6.47
CA GLY A 22 -3.18 2.67 -7.88
C GLY A 22 -2.96 4.12 -8.34
N LYS A 23 -2.94 5.09 -7.43
CA LYS A 23 -2.61 6.50 -7.65
C LYS A 23 -1.91 7.04 -6.40
N LEU A 24 -1.05 8.06 -6.58
CA LEU A 24 -0.52 8.83 -5.46
C LEU A 24 -1.64 9.68 -4.85
N THR A 25 -1.73 9.66 -3.51
CA THR A 25 -2.65 10.49 -2.73
C THR A 25 -2.43 11.97 -3.03
N THR A 26 -3.51 12.69 -3.34
CA THR A 26 -3.45 14.13 -3.70
C THR A 26 -3.65 15.05 -2.50
N ASP A 27 -4.30 14.57 -1.45
CA ASP A 27 -4.70 15.27 -0.23
C ASP A 27 -3.99 14.75 1.04
N GLY A 28 -3.25 13.64 0.92
CA GLY A 28 -2.51 13.05 2.04
C GLY A 28 -3.30 11.97 2.77
N GLU A 29 -4.52 11.69 2.33
CA GLU A 29 -5.39 10.67 2.89
C GLU A 29 -5.35 9.38 2.07
N ILE A 30 -5.44 8.23 2.76
CA ILE A 30 -5.45 6.90 2.13
C ILE A 30 -6.74 6.72 1.33
N SER A 31 -6.59 6.58 0.00
CA SER A 31 -7.71 6.37 -0.92
C SER A 31 -8.34 4.98 -0.76
N GLY A 32 -9.50 4.77 -1.39
CA GLY A 32 -10.14 3.46 -1.41
C GLY A 32 -9.28 2.41 -2.12
N PHE A 33 -9.16 1.23 -1.51
CA PHE A 33 -8.44 0.10 -2.09
C PHE A 33 -9.26 -0.53 -3.20
N LYS A 34 -8.62 -0.79 -4.35
CA LYS A 34 -9.31 -1.34 -5.53
C LYS A 34 -9.48 -2.86 -5.43
N SER A 35 -10.47 -3.37 -6.17
CA SER A 35 -10.79 -4.80 -6.29
C SER A 35 -9.65 -5.69 -6.83
N GLY A 36 -8.59 -5.09 -7.40
CA GLY A 36 -7.40 -5.83 -7.84
C GLY A 36 -6.74 -6.61 -6.70
N MET A 37 -6.83 -6.13 -5.46
CA MET A 37 -6.37 -6.85 -4.28
C MET A 37 -7.18 -8.13 -4.03
N SER A 38 -8.51 -8.01 -3.98
CA SER A 38 -9.41 -9.15 -3.80
C SER A 38 -9.16 -10.23 -4.83
N ARG A 39 -8.99 -9.83 -6.10
CA ARG A 39 -8.68 -10.75 -7.19
C ARG A 39 -7.38 -11.54 -6.96
N ILE A 40 -6.32 -10.90 -6.44
CA ILE A 40 -5.05 -11.58 -6.17
C ILE A 40 -5.22 -12.63 -5.08
N ILE A 41 -5.97 -12.31 -4.02
CA ILE A 41 -6.23 -13.19 -2.88
C ILE A 41 -7.14 -14.36 -3.29
N GLU A 42 -8.15 -14.09 -4.11
CA GLU A 42 -9.04 -15.13 -4.67
C GLU A 42 -8.29 -16.10 -5.59
N GLU A 43 -7.40 -15.59 -6.46
CA GLU A 43 -6.57 -16.42 -7.34
C GLU A 43 -5.45 -17.14 -6.57
N THR A 44 -4.95 -16.54 -5.48
CA THR A 44 -3.80 -17.01 -4.69
C THR A 44 -4.05 -16.70 -3.21
N PRO A 45 -4.62 -17.64 -2.43
CA PRO A 45 -4.95 -17.41 -1.02
C PRO A 45 -3.69 -17.38 -0.15
N VAL A 46 -3.10 -16.19 -0.02
CA VAL A 46 -1.90 -15.93 0.78
C VAL A 46 -2.19 -14.88 1.86
N PRO A 47 -1.48 -14.90 3.00
CA PRO A 47 -1.60 -13.86 4.02
C PRO A 47 -1.20 -12.48 3.47
N VAL A 48 -1.92 -11.44 3.90
CA VAL A 48 -1.67 -10.04 3.52
C VAL A 48 -1.04 -9.31 4.69
N ILE A 49 0.08 -8.63 4.45
CA ILE A 49 0.73 -7.78 5.45
C ILE A 49 0.42 -6.31 5.14
N PRO A 50 -0.35 -5.60 6.00
CA PRO A 50 -0.62 -4.19 5.81
C PRO A 50 0.65 -3.35 6.05
N LEU A 51 0.92 -2.43 5.12
CA LEU A 51 2.09 -1.55 5.14
C LEU A 51 1.67 -0.09 5.00
N ALA A 52 2.03 0.74 5.98
CA ALA A 52 1.74 2.17 5.99
C ALA A 52 3.02 3.00 5.86
N LEU A 53 3.07 3.88 4.86
CA LEU A 53 4.16 4.83 4.67
C LEU A 53 3.78 6.19 5.26
N GLN A 54 4.45 6.58 6.34
CA GLN A 54 4.23 7.83 7.05
C GLN A 54 5.40 8.82 6.80
N GLY A 55 5.12 10.12 6.95
CA GLY A 55 6.14 11.18 6.84
C GLY A 55 6.46 11.65 5.42
N LEU A 56 5.69 11.19 4.41
CA LEU A 56 5.86 11.62 3.02
C LEU A 56 5.23 13.00 2.72
N TRP A 57 4.27 13.45 3.52
CA TRP A 57 3.61 14.75 3.38
C TRP A 57 4.57 15.91 3.71
N GLY A 58 4.72 16.88 2.80
CA GLY A 58 5.72 17.96 2.88
C GLY A 58 7.11 17.62 2.34
N SER A 59 7.30 16.44 1.73
CA SER A 59 8.51 16.06 0.97
C SER A 59 8.41 16.43 -0.52
N PHE A 60 9.51 16.32 -1.27
CA PHE A 60 9.59 16.58 -2.72
C PHE A 60 8.52 15.82 -3.54
N PHE A 61 8.09 14.64 -3.07
CA PHE A 61 7.08 13.78 -3.71
C PHE A 61 5.61 14.17 -3.45
N SER A 62 5.34 15.12 -2.56
CA SER A 62 3.96 15.59 -2.29
C SER A 62 3.47 16.60 -3.35
N ARG A 63 2.15 16.71 -3.58
CA ARG A 63 1.52 17.70 -4.50
C ARG A 63 1.03 18.96 -3.79
N ASP A 64 1.68 19.34 -2.69
CA ASP A 64 1.33 20.54 -1.92
C ASP A 64 1.59 21.82 -2.76
N PRO A 65 0.62 22.75 -2.92
CA PRO A 65 0.79 24.01 -3.64
C PRO A 65 1.68 25.05 -2.89
N SER A 66 2.03 24.81 -1.62
CA SER A 66 2.82 25.72 -0.78
C SER A 66 4.33 25.38 -0.69
N LYS A 67 4.86 24.61 -1.67
CA LYS A 67 6.25 24.10 -1.63
C LYS A 67 7.27 25.22 -1.43
N THR A 68 7.85 25.28 -0.23
CA THR A 68 9.11 26.01 -0.01
C THR A 68 10.26 25.05 -0.33
N LEU A 69 11.11 25.40 -1.30
CA LEU A 69 12.15 24.54 -1.90
C LEU A 69 13.14 23.92 -0.87
N PHE A 70 13.22 24.48 0.33
CA PHE A 70 14.28 24.20 1.31
C PHE A 70 13.81 23.62 2.64
N ARG A 71 12.51 23.36 2.87
CA ARG A 71 12.06 23.07 4.25
C ARG A 71 12.31 21.65 4.76
N ARG A 72 12.64 20.66 3.92
CA ARG A 72 12.82 19.26 4.36
C ARG A 72 13.55 18.37 3.34
N LEU A 73 14.85 18.59 3.15
CA LEU A 73 15.68 17.70 2.30
C LEU A 73 15.70 16.24 2.80
N TRP A 74 15.44 16.00 4.09
CA TRP A 74 15.36 14.66 4.70
C TRP A 74 14.04 14.46 5.46
N SER A 75 12.93 14.38 4.73
CA SER A 75 11.69 13.86 5.33
C SER A 75 11.95 12.45 5.83
N ARG A 76 11.87 12.23 7.15
CA ARG A 76 11.96 10.89 7.74
C ARG A 76 10.77 10.08 7.24
N VAL A 77 11.05 9.10 6.38
CA VAL A 77 10.04 8.12 5.95
C VAL A 77 9.99 7.03 7.01
N VAL A 78 8.80 6.80 7.55
CA VAL A 78 8.54 5.70 8.49
C VAL A 78 7.67 4.69 7.77
N LEU A 79 8.11 3.44 7.74
CA LEU A 79 7.30 2.32 7.27
C LEU A 79 6.80 1.57 8.50
N VAL A 80 5.48 1.48 8.64
CA VAL A 80 4.83 0.70 9.70
C VAL A 80 4.28 -0.56 9.05
N ALA A 81 4.70 -1.72 9.53
CA ALA A 81 4.14 -3.01 9.14
C ALA A 81 3.19 -3.49 10.24
N GLY A 82 1.94 -3.75 9.87
CA GLY A 82 0.96 -4.35 10.77
C GLY A 82 1.08 -5.86 10.82
N SER A 83 0.17 -6.49 11.57
CA SER A 83 0.13 -7.95 11.70
C SER A 83 -0.38 -8.60 10.41
N PRO A 84 0.11 -9.80 10.04
CA PRO A 84 -0.42 -10.55 8.90
C PRO A 84 -1.91 -10.84 9.07
N ILE A 85 -2.68 -10.59 8.01
CA ILE A 85 -4.12 -10.86 7.91
C ILE A 85 -4.29 -12.11 7.03
N ALA A 86 -5.03 -13.10 7.52
CA ALA A 86 -5.28 -14.32 6.77
C ALA A 86 -6.14 -14.04 5.51
N ALA A 87 -5.93 -14.85 4.45
CA ALA A 87 -6.54 -14.63 3.13
C ALA A 87 -8.08 -14.62 3.15
N ASP A 88 -8.69 -15.39 4.06
CA ASP A 88 -10.13 -15.54 4.23
C ASP A 88 -10.82 -14.29 4.81
N VAL A 89 -10.08 -13.47 5.55
CA VAL A 89 -10.57 -12.24 6.19
C VAL A 89 -9.92 -10.97 5.64
N ALA A 90 -8.99 -11.09 4.68
CA ALA A 90 -8.27 -9.95 4.10
C ALA A 90 -9.13 -9.17 3.09
N THR A 91 -10.18 -8.49 3.56
CA THR A 91 -10.98 -7.61 2.69
C THR A 91 -10.25 -6.28 2.43
N PRO A 92 -10.48 -5.62 1.28
CA PRO A 92 -9.88 -4.31 1.00
C PRO A 92 -10.20 -3.25 2.05
N VAL A 93 -11.36 -3.34 2.71
CA VAL A 93 -11.77 -2.40 3.76
C VAL A 93 -10.97 -2.65 5.03
N ASP A 94 -10.87 -3.90 5.48
CA ASP A 94 -10.16 -4.25 6.72
C ASP A 94 -8.67 -3.92 6.63
N VAL A 95 -8.04 -4.27 5.50
CA VAL A 95 -6.62 -3.97 5.28
C VAL A 95 -6.38 -2.46 5.21
N ARG A 96 -7.29 -1.70 4.61
CA ARG A 96 -7.19 -0.23 4.58
C ARG A 96 -7.26 0.38 5.98
N GLU A 97 -8.19 -0.09 6.82
CA GLU A 97 -8.32 0.43 8.18
C GLU A 97 -7.10 0.09 9.04
N GLU A 98 -6.45 -1.05 8.81
CA GLU A 98 -5.19 -1.38 9.49
C GLU A 98 -4.02 -0.50 9.00
N VAL A 99 -3.95 -0.16 7.70
CA VAL A 99 -2.92 0.74 7.15
C VAL A 99 -3.11 2.20 7.61
N ARG A 100 -4.33 2.59 8.00
CA ARG A 100 -4.61 3.94 8.52
C ARG A 100 -4.13 4.18 9.95
N ARG A 101 -3.83 3.12 10.70
CA ARG A 101 -3.34 3.21 12.09
C ARG A 101 -1.87 3.64 12.13
#